data_AF-A0A453MI77-F1
#
_entry.id   AF-A0A453MI77-F1
#
_cell.length_a   1.000
_cell.length_b   1.000
_cell.length_c   1.000
_cell.angle_alpha   90.00
_cell.angle_beta   90.00
_cell.angle_gamma   90.00
#
_symmetry.space_group_name_H-M   'P 1'
#
loop_
_entity.id
_entity.type
_entity.pdbx_description
1 polymer ?
#
loop_
_entity_poly.entity_id
_entity_poly.type
_entity_poly.pdbx_seq_one_letter_code
_entity_poly.pdbx_strand_id
1 'polypeptide(L)' 'MRAEAFQVLRRKPVQGYDISFLITNYHCEDMHKHKLIDFIVQFMEDIDKEISELKLSVNTRGRLVATEFLKQFI' A
#
# COMPACT_ATOMS: atom_id res chain seq x y z
N MET A 1 -10.69 -8.90 -3.75
CA MET A 1 -10.14 -8.99 -5.12
C MET A 1 -8.61 -8.98 -5.18
N ARG A 2 -7.85 -8.25 -4.32
CA ARG A 2 -6.36 -8.30 -4.34
C ARG A 2 -5.70 -9.38 -3.47
N ALA A 3 -6.31 -9.81 -2.37
CA ALA A 3 -5.72 -10.81 -1.46
C ALA A 3 -5.57 -12.21 -2.09
N GLU A 4 -6.19 -12.48 -3.24
CA GLU A 4 -5.98 -13.73 -3.98
C GLU A 4 -4.67 -13.72 -4.77
N ALA A 5 -4.18 -12.53 -5.15
CA ALA A 5 -2.87 -12.38 -5.80
C ALA A 5 -1.70 -12.46 -4.80
N PHE A 6 -1.96 -12.26 -3.50
CA PHE A 6 -0.97 -12.30 -2.43
C PHE A 6 -1.33 -13.39 -1.41
N GLN A 7 -0.78 -14.59 -1.61
CA GLN A 7 -1.09 -15.77 -0.80
C GLN A 7 -0.86 -15.58 0.72
N VAL A 8 0.05 -14.68 1.10
CA VAL A 8 0.45 -14.45 2.50
C VAL A 8 -0.34 -13.32 3.18
N LEU A 9 -1.21 -12.60 2.47
CA LEU A 9 -1.96 -11.48 3.04
C LEU A 9 -3.26 -11.95 3.69
N ARG A 10 -3.51 -11.51 4.93
CA ARG A 10 -4.77 -11.82 5.62
C ARG A 10 -5.90 -10.98 5.05
N ARG A 11 -7.06 -11.59 4.76
CA ARG A 11 -8.26 -10.90 4.21
C ARG A 11 -8.83 -9.82 5.14
N LYS A 12 -8.61 -9.97 6.44
CA LYS A 12 -8.94 -8.98 7.47
C LYS A 12 -7.71 -8.79 8.35
N PRO A 13 -7.32 -7.56 8.71
CA PRO A 13 -6.25 -7.36 9.67
C PRO A 13 -6.69 -7.78 11.08
N VAL A 14 -5.71 -7.94 11.98
CA VAL A 14 -5.97 -8.06 13.42
C VAL A 14 -6.49 -6.71 13.94
N GLN A 15 -7.33 -6.73 14.97
CA GLN A 15 -7.87 -5.50 15.56
C GLN A 15 -6.74 -4.56 16.01
N GLY A 16 -6.85 -3.28 15.67
CA GLY A 16 -5.84 -2.27 15.99
C GLY A 16 -4.68 -2.17 14.99
N TYR A 17 -4.71 -2.94 13.89
CA TYR A 17 -3.72 -2.89 12.82
C TYR A 17 -4.38 -2.65 11.47
N ASP A 18 -3.68 -1.96 10.57
CA ASP A 18 -4.16 -1.68 9.21
C ASP A 18 -3.98 -2.86 8.26
N ILE A 19 -2.94 -3.67 8.50
CA ILE A 19 -2.57 -4.81 7.65
C ILE A 19 -2.07 -5.99 8.50
N SER A 20 -2.23 -7.21 8.00
CA SER A 20 -1.71 -8.40 8.66
C SER A 20 -1.32 -9.47 7.63
N PHE A 21 -0.20 -10.14 7.90
CA PHE A 21 0.26 -11.28 7.13
C PHE A 21 -0.03 -12.58 7.88
N LEU A 22 -0.38 -13.63 7.14
CA LEU A 22 -0.51 -14.99 7.65
C LEU A 22 0.47 -15.87 6.89
N ILE A 23 1.54 -16.29 7.57
CA ILE A 23 2.56 -17.17 7.01
C ILE A 23 2.32 -18.56 7.59
N THR A 24 2.07 -19.54 6.72
CA THR A 24 1.87 -20.95 7.08
C THR A 24 3.10 -21.77 6.70
N ASN A 25 3.17 -23.04 7.11
CA ASN A 25 4.22 -23.95 6.68
C ASN A 25 4.22 -24.15 5.16
N TYR A 26 3.05 -24.20 4.51
CA TYR A 26 2.94 -24.33 3.05
C TYR A 26 3.64 -23.19 2.31
N HIS A 27 3.55 -21.96 2.82
CA HIS A 27 4.27 -20.82 2.24
C HIS A 27 5.79 -20.98 2.36
N CYS A 28 6.28 -21.59 3.44
CA CYS A 28 7.71 -21.86 3.64
C CYS A 28 8.22 -23.08 2.85
N GLU A 29 7.33 -23.98 2.47
CA GLU A 29 7.62 -25.14 1.61
C GLU A 29 7.69 -24.72 0.13
N ASP A 30 6.74 -23.90 -0.32
CA ASP A 30 6.65 -23.42 -1.70
C ASP A 30 7.56 -22.22 -2.00
N MET A 31 7.85 -21.39 -0.97
CA MET A 31 8.64 -20.17 -1.12
C MET A 31 9.91 -20.22 -0.25
N HIS A 32 11.02 -19.71 -0.78
CA HIS A 32 12.23 -19.55 0.01
C HIS A 32 12.00 -18.52 1.13
N LYS A 33 12.21 -18.94 2.38
CA LYS A 33 12.02 -18.10 3.57
C LYS A 33 12.68 -16.72 3.48
N HIS A 34 13.90 -16.63 2.96
CA HIS A 34 14.61 -15.35 2.82
C HIS A 34 13.86 -14.40 1.87
N LYS A 35 13.39 -14.90 0.72
CA LYS A 35 12.60 -14.10 -0.23
C LYS A 35 11.27 -13.63 0.35
N LEU A 36 10.65 -14.43 1.21
CA LEU A 36 9.41 -14.03 1.88
C LEU A 36 9.65 -12.87 2.86
N ILE A 37 10.78 -12.89 3.57
CA ILE A 37 11.19 -11.79 4.45
C ILE A 37 11.47 -10.54 3.60
N ASP A 38 12.27 -10.67 2.54
CA ASP A 38 12.60 -9.56 1.63
C ASP A 38 11.33 -8.93 1.04
N PHE A 39 10.37 -9.77 0.64
CA PHE A 39 9.06 -9.32 0.15
C PHE A 39 8.30 -8.49 1.19
N ILE A 40 8.24 -8.93 2.45
CA ILE A 40 7.51 -8.20 3.50
C ILE A 40 8.18 -6.85 3.76
N VAL A 41 9.51 -6.80 3.80
CA VAL A 41 10.27 -5.55 3.99
C VAL A 41 9.99 -4.59 2.84
N GLN A 42 10.17 -5.03 1.60
CA GLN A 42 9.93 -4.21 0.40
C GLN A 42 8.49 -3.70 0.35
N PHE A 43 7.52 -4.56 0.67
CA PHE A 43 6.11 -4.21 0.65
C PHE A 43 5.78 -3.09 1.65
N MET A 44 6.38 -3.12 2.84
CA MET A 44 6.18 -2.05 3.84
C MET A 44 6.80 -0.73 3.38
N GLU A 45 7.97 -0.77 2.74
CA GLU A 45 8.62 0.42 2.17
C GLU A 45 7.82 1.02 1.00
N ASP A 46 7.31 0.18 0.10
CA ASP A 46 6.54 0.61 -1.06
C ASP A 46 5.21 1.26 -0.66
N ILE A 47 4.53 0.74 0.38
CA ILE A 47 3.29 1.35 0.88
C ILE A 47 3.53 2.78 1.37
N ASP A 48 4.58 3.01 2.16
CA ASP A 48 4.85 4.34 2.72
C ASP A 48 5.17 5.35 1.60
N LYS A 49 5.94 4.91 0.61
CA LYS A 49 6.24 5.69 -0.59
C LYS A 49 4.98 6.01 -1.39
N GLU A 50 4.14 5.02 -1.68
CA GLU A 50 2.92 5.20 -2.47
C GLU A 50 1.93 6.15 -1.75
N ILE A 51 1.77 6.01 -0.43
CA ILE A 51 0.93 6.92 0.36
C ILE A 51 1.46 8.37 0.28
N SER A 52 2.78 8.54 0.36
CA SER A 52 3.42 9.86 0.28
C SER A 52 3.21 10.50 -1.10
N GLU A 53 3.36 9.72 -2.17
CA GLU A 53 3.09 10.17 -3.54
C GLU A 53 1.61 10.53 -3.75
N LEU A 54 0.69 9.72 -3.23
CA LEU A 54 -0.75 10.00 -3.29
C LEU A 54 -1.12 11.30 -2.57
N LYS A 55 -0.56 11.54 -1.37
CA LYS A 55 -0.75 12.80 -0.63
C LYS A 55 -0.29 14.01 -1.44
N LEU A 56 0.90 13.93 -2.05
CA LEU A 56 1.45 15.00 -2.89
C LEU A 56 0.59 15.23 -4.15
N SER A 57 0.11 14.16 -4.77
CA SER A 57 -0.77 14.21 -5.95
C SER A 57 -2.09 14.92 -5.64
N VAL A 58 -2.74 14.56 -4.52
CA VAL A 58 -3.99 15.20 -4.07
C VAL A 58 -3.77 16.69 -3.80
N ASN A 59 -2.71 17.05 -3.07
CA ASN A 59 -2.40 18.44 -2.77
C ASN A 59 -2.14 19.27 -4.04
N THR A 60 -1.41 18.69 -4.99
CA THR A 60 -1.09 19.37 -6.26
C THR A 60 -2.33 19.58 -7.10
N ARG A 61 -3.20 18.56 -7.22
CA ARG A 61 -4.47 18.68 -7.92
C ARG A 61 -5.41 19.68 -7.25
N GLY A 62 -5.47 19.68 -5.92
CA GLY A 62 -6.25 20.66 -5.16
C GLY A 62 -5.83 22.11 -5.46
N ARG A 63 -4.52 22.38 -5.45
CA ARG A 63 -3.99 23.71 -5.80
C ARG A 63 -4.30 24.11 -7.24
N LEU A 64 -4.19 23.17 -8.18
CA LEU A 64 -4.48 23.43 -9.59
C LEU A 64 -5.96 23.80 -9.78
N VAL A 65 -6.87 23.02 -9.22
CA VAL A 65 -8.32 23.30 -9.30
C VAL A 65 -8.66 24.65 -8.67
N ALA A 66 -8.11 24.95 -7.49
CA ALA A 66 -8.34 26.23 -6.83
C ALA A 66 -7.84 27.42 -7.67
N THR A 67 -6.64 27.30 -8.24
CA THR A 67 -6.04 28.32 -9.13
C THR A 67 -6.91 28.56 -10.36
N GLU A 68 -7.31 27.49 -11.06
CA GLU A 68 -8.12 27.59 -12.27
C GLU A 68 -9.53 28.14 -11.98
N PHE A 69 -10.13 27.78 -10.85
CA PHE A 69 -11.42 28.33 -10.45
C PHE A 69 -11.34 29.84 -10.18
N LEU A 70 -10.33 30.30 -9.42
CA LEU A 70 -10.19 31.71 -9.06
C LEU A 70 -9.85 32.61 -10.26
N LYS A 71 -9.15 32.09 -11.28
CA LYS A 71 -8.92 32.79 -12.55
C LYS A 71 -10.21 33.18 -13.29
N GLN A 72 -11.34 32.54 -13.01
CA GLN A 72 -12.63 32.89 -13.63
C GLN A 72 -13.27 34.15 -13.02
N PHE A 73 -12.80 34.60 -11.86
CA PHE A 73 -13.36 35.74 -11.11
C PHE A 73 -12.46 36.97 -11.10
N ILE A 74 -11.28 36.88 -11.72
CA ILE A 74 -10.32 37.98 -11.93
C ILE A 74 -10.31 38.29 -13.42
#